data_AF-A0A7C4HLM7-F1
#
_entry.id   AF-A0A7C4HLM7-F1
#
_cell.length_a   1.000
_cell.length_b   1.000
_cell.length_c   1.000
_cell.angle_alpha   90.00
_cell.angle_beta   90.00
_cell.angle_gamma   90.00
#
_symmetry.space_group_name_H-M   'P 1'
#
loop_
_entity.id
_entity.type
_entity.pdbx_description
1 polymer ?
#
loop_
_entity_poly.entity_id
_entity_poly.type
_entity_poly.pdbx_seq_one_letter_code
_entity_poly.pdbx_strand_id
1 'polypeptide(L)'
;MNNKGTIVGQIIEQGSGVLPRSVMYRDGKFTDVLPPVNRFGAPVDVNNSDEILFLIGLGFQQYEHYLLKQNGFEKLNLPPGAKETYSLNDHGEVLGRTAGDDWLFHSKGVNHVFPKPLGSEYMVTWGLNNKGEGCAAAVPPYSSSGGSLSYYAVKQLRKTK
;
A
#
# COMPACT_ATOMS: atom_id res chain seq x y z
N MET A 1 9.77 -2.07 5.04
CA MET A 1 10.87 -2.94 5.54
C MET A 1 10.23 -3.97 6.45
N ASN A 2 10.66 -5.23 6.38
CA ASN A 2 10.13 -6.30 7.24
C ASN A 2 11.04 -6.59 8.46
N ASN A 3 10.60 -7.47 9.36
CA ASN A 3 11.33 -7.83 10.59
C ASN A 3 12.58 -8.70 10.33
N LYS A 4 12.78 -9.15 9.09
CA LYS A 4 14.00 -9.85 8.66
C LYS A 4 15.05 -8.89 8.07
N GLY A 5 14.84 -7.58 8.19
CA GLY A 5 15.74 -6.57 7.63
C GLY A 5 15.65 -6.44 6.10
N THR A 6 14.60 -6.98 5.48
CA THR A 6 14.37 -6.80 4.05
C THR A 6 13.79 -5.43 3.80
N ILE A 7 14.41 -4.69 2.90
CA ILE A 7 13.92 -3.39 2.45
C ILE A 7 13.54 -3.53 0.99
N VAL A 8 12.42 -2.91 0.61
CA VAL A 8 12.03 -2.77 -0.80
C VAL A 8 11.87 -1.29 -1.09
N GLY A 9 12.13 -0.91 -2.33
CA GLY A 9 11.99 0.47 -2.75
C GLY A 9 12.51 0.68 -4.15
N GLN A 10 12.88 1.92 -4.43
CA GLN A 10 13.39 2.32 -5.74
C GLN A 10 14.76 2.96 -5.61
N ILE A 11 15.66 2.63 -6.53
CA ILE A 11 16.93 3.32 -6.71
C ILE A 11 16.83 4.22 -7.92
N ILE A 12 17.19 5.49 -7.73
CA ILE A 12 17.27 6.49 -8.79
C ILE A 12 18.75 6.84 -8.93
N GLU A 13 19.31 6.57 -10.11
CA GLU A 13 20.66 7.02 -10.44
C GLU A 13 20.59 8.46 -10.95
N GLN A 14 21.03 9.39 -10.10
CA GLN A 14 20.94 10.82 -10.38
C GLN A 14 21.72 11.17 -11.67
N GLY A 15 21.08 11.92 -12.57
CA GLY A 15 21.68 12.34 -13.84
C GLY A 15 21.73 11.28 -14.94
N SER A 16 21.24 10.06 -14.69
CA SER A 16 21.26 8.98 -15.69
C SER A 16 20.23 9.14 -16.81
N GLY A 17 19.13 9.86 -16.55
CA GLY A 17 17.95 9.88 -17.45
C GLY A 17 17.22 8.52 -17.53
N VAL A 18 17.62 7.54 -16.73
CA VAL A 18 17.02 6.19 -16.67
C VAL A 18 15.88 6.19 -15.65
N LEU A 19 14.85 5.38 -15.92
CA LEU A 19 13.75 5.17 -14.98
C LEU A 19 14.25 4.54 -13.67
N PRO A 20 13.61 4.86 -12.52
CA PRO A 20 13.99 4.24 -11.24
C PRO A 20 13.92 2.71 -11.32
N ARG A 21 14.91 2.04 -10.73
CA ARG A 21 14.93 0.57 -10.61
C ARG A 21 14.23 0.15 -9.33
N SER A 22 13.33 -0.80 -9.44
CA SER A 22 12.69 -1.43 -8.28
C SER A 22 13.62 -2.49 -7.70
N VAL A 23 13.88 -2.40 -6.40
CA VAL A 23 14.90 -3.22 -5.75
C VAL A 23 14.42 -3.79 -4.43
N MET A 24 15.06 -4.91 -4.06
CA MET A 24 15.08 -5.47 -2.73
C MET A 24 16.51 -5.40 -2.18
N TYR A 25 16.66 -4.91 -0.96
CA TYR A 25 17.90 -5.00 -0.19
C TYR A 25 17.76 -6.05 0.90
N ARG A 26 18.73 -6.97 0.95
CA ARG A 26 18.86 -7.98 2.00
C ARG A 26 20.33 -8.39 2.13
N ASP A 27 20.78 -8.62 3.37
CA ASP A 27 22.11 -9.13 3.67
C ASP A 27 23.24 -8.36 2.97
N GLY A 28 23.15 -7.02 2.95
CA GLY A 28 24.17 -6.17 2.33
C GLY A 28 24.05 -5.99 0.82
N LYS A 29 23.09 -6.63 0.15
CA LYS A 29 23.00 -6.67 -1.31
C LYS A 29 21.67 -6.15 -1.85
N PHE A 30 21.75 -5.32 -2.89
CA PHE A 30 20.60 -4.95 -3.72
C PHE A 30 20.39 -5.98 -4.84
N THR A 31 19.13 -6.35 -5.04
CA THR A 31 18.68 -7.20 -6.15
C THR A 31 17.52 -6.50 -6.84
N ASP A 32 17.54 -6.43 -8.18
CA ASP A 32 16.42 -5.89 -8.93
C ASP A 32 15.18 -6.80 -8.76
N VAL A 33 14.03 -6.17 -8.55
CA VAL A 33 12.73 -6.83 -8.51
C VAL A 33 11.87 -6.23 -9.60
N LEU A 34 11.75 -6.97 -10.70
CA LEU A 34 11.06 -6.50 -11.89
C LEU A 34 9.58 -6.93 -11.83
N PRO A 35 8.63 -6.01 -11.98
CA PRO A 35 7.21 -6.35 -12.11
C PRO A 35 6.97 -7.25 -13.34
N PRO A 36 5.86 -8.01 -13.37
CA PRO A 36 5.57 -8.99 -14.42
C PRO A 36 5.13 -8.34 -15.74
N VAL A 37 4.93 -7.02 -15.72
CA VAL A 37 4.58 -6.22 -16.88
C VAL A 37 5.79 -5.38 -17.26
N ASN A 38 6.01 -5.19 -18.57
CA ASN A 38 7.07 -4.32 -19.09
C ASN A 38 6.70 -2.83 -18.89
N ARG A 39 6.44 -2.47 -17.64
CA ARG A 39 6.04 -1.14 -17.18
C ARG A 39 6.72 -0.86 -15.85
N PHE A 40 6.85 0.42 -15.55
CA PHE A 40 7.34 0.87 -14.27
C PHE A 40 6.37 0.49 -13.14
N GLY A 41 6.87 -0.22 -12.14
CA GLY A 41 6.11 -0.60 -10.94
C GLY A 41 6.94 -0.38 -9.69
N ALA A 42 6.41 0.30 -8.69
CA ALA A 42 7.07 0.61 -7.44
C ALA A 42 6.70 -0.41 -6.36
N PRO A 43 7.67 -1.09 -5.72
CA PRO A 43 7.37 -1.84 -4.51
C PRO A 43 7.08 -0.84 -3.39
N VAL A 44 5.97 -1.04 -2.68
CA VAL A 44 5.48 -0.12 -1.65
C VAL A 44 5.58 -0.72 -0.25
N ASP A 45 5.47 -2.04 -0.11
CA ASP A 45 5.61 -2.71 1.18
C ASP A 45 6.10 -4.16 1.03
N VAL A 46 6.64 -4.73 2.11
CA VAL A 46 7.14 -6.11 2.18
C VAL A 46 6.83 -6.73 3.54
N ASN A 47 6.26 -7.93 3.55
CA ASN A 47 5.94 -8.65 4.79
C ASN A 47 7.03 -9.64 5.24
N ASN A 48 6.85 -10.31 6.37
CA ASN A 48 7.80 -11.29 6.90
C ASN A 48 7.84 -12.62 6.15
N SER A 49 7.02 -12.80 5.13
CA SER A 49 7.13 -13.92 4.17
C SER A 49 7.90 -13.52 2.91
N ASP A 50 8.44 -12.30 2.87
CA ASP A 50 9.08 -11.67 1.70
C ASP A 50 8.15 -11.52 0.49
N GLU A 51 6.84 -11.48 0.75
CA GLU A 51 5.89 -11.06 -0.26
C GLU A 51 5.97 -9.55 -0.41
N ILE A 52 5.94 -9.05 -1.64
CA ILE A 52 6.13 -7.64 -1.95
C ILE A 52 4.88 -7.09 -2.61
N LEU A 53 4.32 -6.04 -2.02
CA LEU A 53 3.23 -5.28 -2.60
C LEU A 53 3.79 -4.28 -3.63
N PHE A 54 3.28 -4.33 -4.84
CA PHE A 54 3.66 -3.48 -5.97
C PHE A 54 2.50 -2.60 -6.40
N LEU A 55 2.83 -1.36 -6.74
CA LEU A 55 1.96 -0.38 -7.38
C LEU A 55 2.47 -0.10 -8.79
N ILE A 56 1.65 -0.35 -9.81
CA ILE A 56 2.01 -0.16 -11.22
C ILE A 56 1.17 0.96 -11.81
N GLY A 57 1.83 2.03 -12.26
CA GLY A 57 1.15 3.17 -12.88
C GLY A 57 0.59 2.82 -14.26
N LEU A 58 -0.70 3.04 -14.46
CA LEU A 58 -1.37 2.95 -15.77
C LEU A 58 -1.57 4.31 -16.45
N GLY A 59 -1.39 5.40 -15.72
CA GLY A 59 -1.66 6.77 -16.17
C GLY A 59 -1.88 7.69 -14.97
N PHE A 60 -2.44 8.88 -15.21
CA PHE A 60 -2.70 9.84 -14.13
C PHE A 60 -3.66 9.24 -13.09
N GLN A 61 -3.17 9.03 -11.86
CA GLN A 61 -3.94 8.53 -10.71
C GLN A 61 -4.61 7.16 -10.95
N GLN A 62 -4.08 6.35 -11.86
CA GLN A 62 -4.58 4.99 -12.15
C GLN A 62 -3.48 3.99 -11.88
N TYR A 63 -3.79 2.99 -11.05
CA TYR A 63 -2.81 2.00 -10.62
C TYR A 63 -3.37 0.59 -10.67
N GLU A 64 -2.52 -0.35 -11.09
CA GLU A 64 -2.71 -1.76 -10.79
C GLU A 64 -1.90 -2.13 -9.56
N HIS A 65 -2.42 -3.11 -8.82
CA HIS A 65 -1.84 -3.56 -7.58
C HIS A 65 -1.47 -5.03 -7.72
N TYR A 66 -0.25 -5.37 -7.38
CA TYR A 66 0.28 -6.72 -7.52
C TYR A 66 0.91 -7.18 -6.22
N LEU A 67 0.80 -8.46 -5.94
CA LEU A 67 1.51 -9.12 -4.85
C LEU A 67 2.50 -10.10 -5.45
N LEU A 68 3.80 -9.84 -5.25
CA LEU A 68 4.85 -10.81 -5.57
C LEU A 68 4.90 -11.83 -4.45
N LYS A 69 4.72 -13.10 -4.81
CA LYS A 69 4.83 -14.26 -3.93
C LYS A 69 5.92 -15.22 -4.44
N GLN A 70 6.20 -16.26 -3.69
CA GLN A 70 7.16 -17.30 -4.08
C GLN A 70 6.85 -17.95 -5.44
N ASN A 71 5.57 -18.04 -5.81
CA ASN A 71 5.10 -18.62 -7.08
C ASN A 71 4.93 -17.59 -8.21
N GLY A 72 5.40 -16.36 -8.02
CA GLY A 72 5.32 -15.27 -8.99
C GLY A 72 4.35 -14.17 -8.59
N PHE A 73 3.97 -13.34 -9.57
CA PHE A 73 3.12 -12.19 -9.34
C PHE A 73 1.64 -12.53 -9.45
N GLU A 74 0.86 -12.05 -8.47
CA GLU A 74 -0.59 -12.11 -8.46
C GLU A 74 -1.16 -10.70 -8.61
N LYS A 75 -2.05 -10.49 -9.58
CA LYS A 75 -2.79 -9.22 -9.70
C LYS A 75 -3.88 -9.17 -8.64
N LEU A 76 -3.90 -8.12 -7.83
CA LEU A 76 -4.97 -7.88 -6.87
C LEU A 76 -6.17 -7.27 -7.60
N ASN A 77 -7.28 -8.01 -7.60
CA ASN A 77 -8.55 -7.56 -8.18
C ASN A 77 -9.27 -6.62 -7.20
N LEU A 78 -8.74 -5.41 -7.04
CA LEU A 78 -9.32 -4.37 -6.19
C LEU A 78 -10.55 -3.74 -6.85
N PRO A 79 -11.50 -3.19 -6.07
CA PRO A 79 -12.70 -2.55 -6.63
C PRO A 79 -12.34 -1.33 -7.50
N PRO A 80 -13.20 -0.97 -8.46
CA PRO A 80 -13.05 0.26 -9.23
C PRO A 80 -12.90 1.47 -8.30
N GLY A 81 -11.93 2.34 -8.60
CA GLY A 81 -11.61 3.49 -7.76
C GLY A 81 -10.69 3.19 -6.57
N ALA A 82 -10.12 1.99 -6.45
CA ALA A 82 -8.95 1.79 -5.59
C ALA A 82 -7.82 2.73 -6.06
N LYS A 83 -7.40 3.65 -5.19
CA LYS A 83 -6.36 4.63 -5.53
C LYS A 83 -4.99 4.04 -5.26
N GLU A 84 -4.72 3.74 -4.00
CA GLU A 84 -3.40 3.36 -3.53
C GLU A 84 -3.56 2.33 -2.41
N THR A 85 -2.75 1.27 -2.45
CA THR A 85 -2.53 0.37 -1.33
C THR A 85 -1.16 0.63 -0.74
N TYR A 86 -1.07 0.68 0.58
CA TYR A 86 0.12 1.15 1.28
C TYR A 86 0.73 0.12 2.20
N SER A 87 -0.04 -0.86 2.66
CA SER A 87 0.43 -1.78 3.68
C SER A 87 0.02 -3.21 3.41
N LEU A 88 0.93 -4.12 3.72
CA LEU A 88 0.84 -5.56 3.59
C LEU A 88 1.20 -6.19 4.93
N ASN A 89 0.36 -7.11 5.43
CA ASN A 89 0.69 -7.87 6.64
C ASN A 89 1.19 -9.30 6.33
N ASP A 90 1.58 -10.04 7.35
CA ASP A 90 2.16 -11.40 7.21
C ASP A 90 1.15 -12.47 6.77
N HIS A 91 -0.13 -12.11 6.67
CA HIS A 91 -1.18 -12.97 6.14
C HIS A 91 -1.47 -12.70 4.66
N GLY A 92 -0.67 -11.83 4.01
CA GLY A 92 -0.88 -11.43 2.62
C GLY A 92 -2.10 -10.51 2.46
N GLU A 93 -2.59 -9.91 3.54
CA GLU A 93 -3.70 -8.97 3.50
C GLU A 93 -3.18 -7.56 3.21
N VAL A 94 -3.96 -6.80 2.46
CA VAL A 94 -3.55 -5.49 1.95
C VAL A 94 -4.50 -4.42 2.44
N LEU A 95 -3.94 -3.30 2.88
CA LEU A 95 -4.67 -2.09 3.23
C LEU A 95 -4.36 -0.97 2.23
N GLY A 96 -5.41 -0.29 1.79
CA GLY A 96 -5.35 0.89 0.95
C GLY A 96 -6.54 1.80 1.18
N ARG A 97 -6.83 2.63 0.18
CA ARG A 97 -7.99 3.51 0.16
C ARG A 97 -8.70 3.56 -1.18
N THR A 98 -10.00 3.83 -1.15
CA THR A 98 -10.80 4.12 -2.34
C THR A 98 -10.63 5.58 -2.79
N ALA A 99 -11.18 5.93 -3.94
CA ALA A 99 -11.21 7.31 -4.45
C ALA A 99 -12.02 8.26 -3.55
N GLY A 100 -12.95 7.73 -2.75
CA GLY A 100 -13.68 8.48 -1.72
C GLY A 100 -12.93 8.60 -0.38
N ASP A 101 -11.70 8.10 -0.33
CA ASP A 101 -10.86 7.97 0.86
C ASP A 101 -11.40 7.00 1.93
N ASP A 102 -12.28 6.07 1.56
CA ASP A 102 -12.69 4.98 2.45
C ASP A 102 -11.58 3.96 2.64
N TRP A 103 -11.61 3.24 3.77
CA TRP A 103 -10.70 2.12 4.00
C TRP A 103 -10.97 1.02 2.98
N LEU A 104 -9.93 0.57 2.28
CA LEU A 104 -9.99 -0.61 1.42
C LEU A 104 -9.12 -1.71 2.02
N PHE A 105 -9.75 -2.81 2.43
CA PHE A 105 -9.08 -3.97 2.99
C PHE A 105 -9.29 -5.19 2.09
N HIS A 106 -8.19 -5.73 1.56
CA HIS A 106 -8.20 -6.93 0.73
C HIS A 106 -7.68 -8.11 1.56
N SER A 107 -8.50 -9.17 1.69
CA SER A 107 -8.12 -10.38 2.41
C SER A 107 -8.71 -11.60 1.70
N LYS A 108 -7.86 -12.60 1.43
CA LYS A 108 -8.26 -13.89 0.82
C LYS A 108 -9.07 -13.73 -0.48
N GLY A 109 -8.65 -12.80 -1.35
CA GLY A 109 -9.34 -12.52 -2.62
C GLY A 109 -10.63 -11.70 -2.50
N VAL A 110 -11.00 -11.29 -1.29
CA VAL A 110 -12.22 -10.52 -1.02
C VAL A 110 -11.86 -9.09 -0.63
N ASN A 111 -12.59 -8.12 -1.20
CA ASN A 111 -12.46 -6.71 -0.86
C ASN A 111 -13.51 -6.30 0.16
N HIS A 112 -13.09 -5.59 1.19
CA HIS A 112 -13.94 -4.98 2.18
C HIS A 112 -13.71 -3.47 2.16
N VAL A 113 -14.79 -2.71 1.98
CA VAL A 113 -14.75 -1.24 2.03
C VAL A 113 -15.40 -0.81 3.34
N PHE A 114 -14.72 0.05 4.09
CA PHE A 114 -15.28 0.64 5.30
C PHE A 114 -15.26 2.15 5.20
N PRO A 115 -16.34 2.83 5.60
CA PRO A 115 -16.39 4.27 5.52
C PRO A 115 -15.24 4.89 6.31
N LYS A 116 -14.66 5.95 5.75
CA LYS A 116 -13.73 6.81 6.48
C LYS A 116 -14.39 7.39 7.74
N PRO A 117 -13.61 7.80 8.75
CA PRO A 117 -14.16 8.38 9.97
C PRO A 117 -15.10 9.57 9.69
N LEU A 118 -16.20 9.66 10.43
CA LEU A 118 -17.18 10.73 10.26
C LEU A 118 -16.51 12.10 10.50
N GLY A 119 -16.84 13.08 9.65
CA GLY A 119 -16.27 14.43 9.73
C GLY A 119 -14.86 14.56 9.14
N SER A 120 -14.28 13.49 8.57
CA SER A 120 -13.07 13.60 7.76
C SER A 120 -13.39 14.02 6.32
N GLU A 121 -12.64 14.98 5.80
CA GLU A 121 -12.63 15.36 4.39
C GLU A 121 -11.78 14.36 3.59
N TYR A 122 -10.58 14.02 4.09
CA TYR A 122 -9.70 13.04 3.47
C TYR A 122 -9.03 12.12 4.50
N MET A 123 -8.54 10.97 4.03
CA MET A 123 -7.84 9.98 4.85
C MET A 123 -6.61 9.42 4.13
N VAL A 124 -5.52 9.21 4.89
CA VAL A 124 -4.28 8.59 4.42
C VAL A 124 -4.00 7.36 5.29
N THR A 125 -4.07 6.17 4.71
CA THR A 125 -3.77 4.91 5.40
C THR A 125 -2.27 4.66 5.46
N TRP A 126 -1.77 4.09 6.56
CA TRP A 126 -0.33 3.97 6.81
C TRP A 126 0.14 2.57 7.17
N GLY A 127 -0.67 1.81 7.89
CA GLY A 127 -0.21 0.55 8.44
C GLY A 127 -1.34 -0.42 8.66
N LEU A 128 -1.02 -1.70 8.48
CA LEU A 128 -1.86 -2.85 8.75
C LEU A 128 -1.03 -3.84 9.56
N ASN A 129 -1.55 -4.27 10.70
CA ASN A 129 -0.88 -5.30 11.50
C ASN A 129 -1.45 -6.71 11.24
N ASN A 130 -0.81 -7.73 11.84
CA ASN A 130 -1.20 -9.13 11.68
C ASN A 130 -2.55 -9.49 12.34
N LYS A 131 -3.08 -8.64 13.23
CA LYS A 131 -4.43 -8.79 13.78
C LYS A 131 -5.51 -8.27 12.84
N GLY A 132 -5.13 -7.66 11.72
CA GLY A 132 -6.04 -7.00 10.80
C GLY A 132 -6.53 -5.66 11.33
N GLU A 133 -5.74 -4.98 12.15
CA GLU A 133 -6.00 -3.61 12.59
C GLU A 133 -5.26 -2.66 11.64
N GLY A 134 -6.00 -1.74 11.03
CA GLY A 134 -5.45 -0.70 10.17
C GLY A 134 -5.32 0.63 10.90
N CYS A 135 -4.33 1.44 10.53
CA CYS A 135 -4.16 2.81 11.00
C CYS A 135 -4.08 3.82 9.84
N ALA A 136 -4.57 5.03 10.09
CA ALA A 136 -4.61 6.13 9.13
C ALA A 136 -4.57 7.49 9.84
N ALA A 137 -4.16 8.53 9.11
CA ALA A 137 -4.48 9.91 9.47
C ALA A 137 -5.76 10.33 8.77
N ALA A 138 -6.74 10.77 9.55
CA ALA A 138 -7.99 11.36 9.08
C ALA A 138 -7.93 12.88 9.29
N VAL A 139 -8.30 13.63 8.26
CA VAL A 139 -8.16 15.08 8.27
C VAL A 139 -9.53 15.72 8.07
N PRO A 140 -9.96 16.59 9.00
CA PRO A 140 -11.24 17.29 8.89
C PRO A 140 -11.18 18.37 7.80
N PRO A 141 -12.34 18.85 7.33
CA PRO A 141 -12.38 19.99 6.43
C PRO A 141 -11.71 21.22 7.05
N TYR A 142 -11.01 22.00 6.22
CA TYR A 142 -10.38 23.24 6.65
C TYR A 142 -11.40 24.17 7.30
N SER A 143 -11.20 24.48 8.59
CA SER A 143 -11.93 25.58 9.23
C SER A 143 -11.29 26.90 8.80
N SER A 144 -12.11 27.91 8.53
CA SER A 144 -11.66 29.28 8.20
C SER A 144 -10.81 29.93 9.30
N SER A 145 -10.73 29.32 10.49
CA SER A 145 -9.90 29.71 11.63
C SER A 145 -8.47 29.15 11.63
N GLY A 146 -8.01 28.50 10.55
CA GLY A 146 -6.58 28.28 10.31
C GLY A 146 -5.94 27.07 11.02
N GLY A 147 -6.73 26.15 11.55
CA GLY A 147 -6.23 24.89 12.12
C GLY A 147 -7.00 23.68 11.60
N SER A 148 -6.30 22.78 10.92
CA SER A 148 -6.78 21.42 10.60
C SER A 148 -5.98 20.44 11.46
N LEU A 149 -6.51 20.07 12.63
CA LEU A 149 -5.91 19.00 13.43
C LEU A 149 -6.28 17.67 12.77
N SER A 150 -5.28 17.01 12.18
CA SER A 150 -5.41 15.61 11.78
C SER A 150 -5.52 14.75 13.03
N TYR A 151 -6.30 13.68 12.98
CA TYR A 151 -6.37 12.68 14.05
C TYR A 151 -6.04 11.29 13.53
N TYR A 152 -5.48 10.47 14.40
CA TYR A 152 -5.20 9.08 14.07
C TYR A 152 -6.48 8.26 14.19
N ALA A 153 -6.80 7.52 13.13
CA ALA A 153 -7.88 6.57 13.10
C ALA A 153 -7.30 5.16 13.12
N VAL A 154 -7.80 4.32 14.02
CA VAL A 154 -7.49 2.89 14.09
C VAL A 154 -8.78 2.12 13.90
N LYS A 155 -8.74 1.05 13.10
CA LYS A 155 -9.93 0.24 12.80
C LYS A 155 -9.60 -1.25 12.79
N GLN A 156 -10.41 -2.04 13.48
CA GLN A 156 -10.42 -3.50 13.31
C GLN A 156 -11.10 -3.84 11.98
N LEU A 157 -10.34 -4.34 11.02
CA LEU A 157 -10.80 -4.62 9.65
C LEU A 157 -11.10 -6.11 9.46
N ARG A 158 -10.30 -6.99 10.06
CA ARG A 158 -10.59 -8.41 10.09
C ARG A 158 -11.71 -8.66 11.11
N LYS A 159 -12.83 -9.21 10.65
CA LYS A 159 -13.87 -9.71 11.56
C LYS A 159 -13.33 -10.94 12.29
N THR A 160 -13.23 -10.86 13.62
CA THR A 160 -13.03 -12.05 14.45
C THR A 160 -14.30 -12.90 14.36
N LYS A 161 -14.15 -14.17 13.99
CA LYS A 161 -15.21 -15.16 14.16
C LYS A 161 -15.27 -15.59 15.62
#